data_AF-A0A2E4FEF8-F1
#
_entry.id   AF-A0A2E4FEF8-F1
#
_cell.length_a   1.000
_cell.length_b   1.000
_cell.length_c   1.000
_cell.angle_alpha   90.00
_cell.angle_beta   90.00
_cell.angle_gamma   90.00
#
_symmetry.space_group_name_H-M   'P 1'
#
loop_
_entity.id
_entity.type
_entity.pdbx_description
1 polymer ?
#
loop_
_entity_poly.entity_id
_entity_poly.type
_entity_poly.pdbx_seq_one_letter_code
_entity_poly.pdbx_strand_id
1 'polypeptide(L)'
;MKSYVGPLAQAGGDAWTAPVPRASEAALVGGGSWAAIWSLVAVGVLLIALIAWLIQRSRGEAPALSVRAQLRADLLVPIGIQTTLLTYWGLYYGPMAEHAVMIIASLAFAIGLDLLLRVLTRDEAVLHLATIPLVLSIHLFVWFEEQHEGLIFVIVAIALLSKVFIQRAGRHIFNPSALGIALIGVTCYLAPDALRYVDIAHALNTPPNMFEAILLLGLIAQLRAPIVLVSVSAAVVQYLAIAVTGGEALIPSVHWAPVTLAIVLLATDPATIPRTGLGRILFGALYAALMIGLSLLLESNGISDFFTKVIPIPICNALAPVFDRLHGDVDANRWSWLSPQHNRAHIGVWLFVMLAPWFFIGGKANLFEGRFHPLYGTPHIRAQGPVARCEDNPAFCVPFSFPSEAMLWIDGAPPPVVEEKP
;
A
#
# COMPACT_ATOMS: atom_id res chain seq x y z
N MET A 1 -1.87 -22.67 -14.59
CA MET A 1 -2.27 -21.52 -13.74
C MET A 1 -1.17 -20.48 -13.87
N LYS A 2 -1.28 -19.57 -14.84
CA LYS A 2 -0.35 -18.45 -15.04
C LYS A 2 -1.04 -17.19 -14.51
N SER A 3 -1.07 -17.02 -13.18
CA SER A 3 -1.14 -15.65 -12.65
C SER A 3 0.20 -14.97 -12.96
N TYR A 4 0.36 -13.69 -12.63
CA TYR A 4 1.64 -12.96 -12.71
C TYR A 4 2.86 -13.76 -12.19
N VAL A 5 2.62 -14.81 -11.41
CA VAL A 5 3.63 -15.71 -10.91
C VAL A 5 3.11 -17.16 -10.94
N GLY A 6 3.15 -17.75 -12.14
CA GLY A 6 2.99 -19.18 -12.42
C GLY A 6 4.09 -19.61 -13.42
N PRO A 7 4.36 -20.91 -13.62
CA PRO A 7 5.68 -21.47 -13.93
C PRO A 7 6.25 -20.99 -15.29
N LEU A 8 6.80 -19.78 -15.28
CA LEU A 8 7.65 -19.22 -16.33
C LEU A 8 9.11 -19.16 -15.86
N ALA A 9 9.40 -19.52 -14.61
CA ALA A 9 10.77 -19.69 -14.13
C ALA A 9 11.45 -20.97 -14.65
N GLN A 10 10.71 -21.91 -15.26
CA GLN A 10 11.27 -23.17 -15.79
C GLN A 10 11.16 -23.36 -17.30
N ALA A 11 10.44 -22.49 -18.02
CA ALA A 11 10.40 -22.51 -19.47
C ALA A 11 11.37 -21.44 -20.00
N GLY A 12 12.55 -21.87 -20.44
CA GLY A 12 13.42 -21.01 -21.24
C GLY A 12 12.67 -20.51 -22.48
N GLY A 13 12.79 -19.20 -22.76
CA GLY A 13 12.27 -18.57 -23.97
C GLY A 13 11.15 -17.55 -23.72
N ASP A 14 11.53 -16.27 -23.77
CA ASP A 14 10.84 -15.21 -24.53
C ASP A 14 9.36 -14.87 -24.27
N ALA A 15 8.77 -15.26 -23.14
CA ALA A 15 7.34 -14.99 -22.88
C ALA A 15 7.03 -13.70 -22.09
N TRP A 16 8.01 -12.85 -21.81
CA TRP A 16 7.79 -11.49 -21.27
C TRP A 16 8.68 -10.50 -22.04
N THR A 17 8.17 -9.95 -23.14
CA THR A 17 8.68 -8.72 -23.76
C THR A 17 7.91 -7.50 -23.25
N ALA A 18 7.43 -7.49 -22.00
CA ALA A 18 7.22 -6.18 -21.40
C ALA A 18 8.60 -5.51 -21.37
N PRO A 19 8.71 -4.24 -21.76
CA PRO A 19 9.98 -3.55 -21.71
C PRO A 19 10.57 -3.81 -20.33
N VAL A 20 11.76 -4.43 -20.31
CA VAL A 20 12.65 -4.32 -19.15
C VAL A 20 12.56 -2.85 -18.78
N PRO A 21 12.14 -2.49 -17.56
CA PRO A 21 12.14 -1.09 -17.17
C PRO A 21 13.49 -0.55 -17.58
N ARG A 22 13.49 0.44 -18.48
CA ARG A 22 14.74 0.91 -19.10
C ARG A 22 15.74 1.11 -17.96
N ALA A 23 17.00 0.81 -18.23
CA ALA A 23 18.13 1.00 -17.30
C ALA A 23 18.20 2.38 -16.61
N SER A 24 17.28 3.31 -16.91
CA SER A 24 16.92 4.46 -16.09
C SER A 24 16.37 4.15 -14.69
N GLU A 25 15.73 3.00 -14.40
CA GLU A 25 15.16 2.77 -13.05
C GLU A 25 16.20 2.50 -11.95
N ALA A 26 17.36 1.94 -12.31
CA ALA A 26 18.49 1.80 -11.39
C ALA A 26 19.26 3.13 -11.19
N ALA A 27 18.96 4.15 -12.00
CA ALA A 27 19.61 5.46 -11.98
C ALA A 27 18.73 6.57 -11.37
N LEU A 28 17.56 6.25 -10.79
CA LEU A 28 16.52 7.24 -10.44
C LEU A 28 16.21 7.40 -8.94
N VAL A 29 17.00 6.79 -8.05
CA VAL A 29 17.10 7.27 -6.66
C VAL A 29 18.51 7.80 -6.46
N GLY A 30 18.91 8.72 -7.34
CA GLY A 30 20.03 9.60 -7.08
C GLY A 30 19.48 10.73 -6.23
N GLY A 31 19.79 10.71 -4.93
CA GLY A 31 19.36 11.65 -3.90
C GLY A 31 18.73 12.93 -4.42
N GLY A 32 17.41 13.04 -4.19
CA GLY A 32 16.60 14.19 -4.57
C GLY A 32 17.37 15.48 -4.40
N SER A 33 17.46 16.28 -5.47
CA SER A 33 18.19 17.54 -5.47
C SER A 33 17.92 18.22 -4.13
N TRP A 34 18.96 18.37 -3.31
CA TRP A 34 18.79 18.86 -1.93
C TRP A 34 17.93 20.14 -1.90
N ALA A 35 17.98 20.93 -2.98
CA ALA A 35 17.11 22.07 -3.25
C ALA A 35 15.59 21.80 -3.16
N ALA A 36 15.06 20.69 -3.69
CA ALA A 36 13.64 20.35 -3.60
C ALA A 36 13.23 20.02 -2.16
N ILE A 37 14.03 19.19 -1.49
CA ILE A 37 13.85 18.84 -0.07
C ILE A 37 13.91 20.10 0.80
N TRP A 38 14.89 20.99 0.57
CA TRP A 38 15.03 22.25 1.29
C TRP A 38 13.91 23.25 0.97
N SER A 39 13.38 23.25 -0.26
CA SER A 39 12.22 24.08 -0.63
C SER A 39 10.96 23.63 0.10
N LEU A 40 10.81 22.32 0.29
CA LEU A 40 9.67 21.72 0.98
C LEU A 40 9.79 21.85 2.51
N VAL A 41 11.01 21.73 3.05
CA VAL A 41 11.33 22.13 4.42
C VAL A 41 11.03 23.61 4.62
N ALA A 42 11.39 24.47 3.66
CA ALA A 42 11.08 25.90 3.72
C ALA A 42 9.57 26.16 3.73
N VAL A 43 8.78 25.41 2.94
CA VAL A 43 7.30 25.48 3.00
C VAL A 43 6.78 25.02 4.36
N GLY A 44 7.32 23.95 4.93
CA GLY A 44 6.99 23.49 6.28
C GLY A 44 7.30 24.56 7.34
N VAL A 45 8.48 25.18 7.27
CA VAL A 45 8.91 26.28 8.14
C VAL A 45 8.03 27.51 7.95
N LEU A 46 7.67 27.86 6.73
CA LEU A 46 6.78 28.98 6.41
C LEU A 46 5.36 28.73 6.93
N LEU A 47 4.87 27.49 6.86
CA LEU A 47 3.59 27.11 7.46
C LEU A 47 3.64 27.19 8.98
N ILE A 48 4.71 26.73 9.62
CA ILE A 48 4.92 26.88 11.08
C ILE A 48 4.99 28.37 11.46
N ALA A 49 5.72 29.18 10.69
CA ALA A 49 5.83 30.63 10.91
C ALA A 49 4.48 31.34 10.71
N LEU A 50 3.70 30.95 9.70
CA LEU A 50 2.35 31.45 9.46
C LEU A 50 1.41 31.07 10.61
N ILE A 51 1.49 29.85 11.12
CA ILE A 51 0.72 29.39 12.29
C ILE A 51 1.11 30.19 13.53
N ALA A 52 2.41 30.36 13.80
CA ALA A 52 2.90 31.17 14.90
C ALA A 52 2.41 32.63 14.79
N TRP A 53 2.41 33.20 13.58
CA TRP A 53 1.88 34.53 13.32
C TRP A 53 0.36 34.62 13.49
N LEU A 54 -0.42 33.63 13.04
CA LEU A 54 -1.87 33.58 13.23
C LEU A 54 -2.24 33.49 14.71
N ILE A 55 -1.52 32.68 15.49
CA ILE A 55 -1.66 32.57 16.95
C ILE A 55 -1.28 33.89 17.65
N GLN A 56 -0.24 34.59 17.16
CA GLN A 56 0.13 35.91 17.71
C GLN A 56 -0.88 37.01 17.33
N ARG A 57 -1.56 36.87 16.19
CA ARG A 57 -2.53 37.86 15.69
C ARG A 57 -3.93 37.69 16.28
N SER A 58 -4.28 36.51 16.82
CA SER A 58 -5.47 36.35 17.67
C SER A 58 -5.28 37.16 18.96
N ARG A 59 -5.72 38.42 18.92
CA ARG A 59 -5.61 39.40 20.00
C ARG A 59 -6.41 38.93 21.22
N GLY A 60 -5.72 38.52 22.28
CA GLY A 60 -6.24 38.44 23.65
C GLY A 60 -6.79 37.08 24.12
N GLU A 61 -7.19 36.20 23.20
CA GLU A 61 -7.72 34.85 23.52
C GLU A 61 -7.11 33.78 22.59
N ALA A 62 -5.80 33.84 22.35
CA ALA A 62 -5.15 32.84 21.51
C ALA A 62 -5.37 31.43 22.12
N PRO A 63 -5.95 30.46 21.38
CA PRO A 63 -6.05 29.10 21.88
C PRO A 63 -4.64 28.59 22.15
N ALA A 64 -4.35 28.27 23.41
CA ALA A 64 -3.05 27.77 23.81
C ALA A 64 -2.72 26.52 22.99
N LEU A 65 -1.54 26.50 22.35
CA LEU A 65 -1.06 25.30 21.66
C LEU A 65 -1.01 24.17 22.68
N SER A 66 -1.91 23.21 22.54
CA SER A 66 -1.98 22.06 23.43
C SER A 66 -1.63 20.81 22.66
N VAL A 67 -0.62 20.10 23.14
CA VAL A 67 -0.26 18.80 22.57
C VAL A 67 -1.13 17.76 23.26
N ARG A 68 -2.20 17.31 22.59
CA ARG A 68 -3.04 16.24 23.11
C ARG A 68 -2.63 14.91 22.49
N ALA A 69 -1.53 14.34 23.00
CA ALA A 69 -1.11 13.00 22.66
C ALA A 69 -2.06 11.97 23.32
N GLN A 70 -3.13 11.61 22.62
CA GLN A 70 -3.96 10.47 23.01
C GLN A 70 -3.30 9.20 22.50
N LEU A 71 -2.45 8.59 23.31
CA LEU A 71 -1.87 7.27 23.05
C LEU A 71 -2.98 6.23 23.11
N ARG A 72 -3.62 5.99 21.96
CA ARG A 72 -4.73 5.05 21.83
C ARG A 72 -4.42 4.03 20.75
N ALA A 73 -4.99 2.84 20.88
CA ALA A 73 -4.74 1.75 19.96
C ALA A 73 -5.21 2.03 18.51
N ASP A 74 -6.22 2.89 18.32
CA ASP A 74 -6.67 3.38 17.00
C ASP A 74 -5.62 4.22 16.27
N LEU A 75 -4.63 4.73 17.01
CA LEU A 75 -3.48 5.44 16.47
C LEU A 75 -2.23 4.56 16.41
N LEU A 76 -1.91 3.88 17.51
CA LEU A 76 -0.65 3.14 17.66
C LEU A 76 -0.57 1.91 16.77
N VAL A 77 -1.69 1.22 16.54
CA VAL A 77 -1.70 0.00 15.71
C VAL A 77 -1.37 0.32 14.25
N PRO A 78 -2.02 1.28 13.57
CA PRO A 78 -1.63 1.67 12.21
C PRO A 78 -0.18 2.15 12.11
N ILE A 79 0.29 2.97 13.05
CA ILE A 79 1.69 3.44 13.08
C ILE A 79 2.64 2.24 13.18
N GLY A 80 2.42 1.36 14.16
CA GLY A 80 3.27 0.18 14.34
C GLY A 80 3.32 -0.70 13.10
N ILE A 81 2.17 -1.02 12.52
CA ILE A 81 2.08 -1.84 11.30
C ILE A 81 2.87 -1.20 10.15
N GLN A 82 2.62 0.07 9.85
CA GLN A 82 3.21 0.72 8.68
C GLN A 82 4.71 0.98 8.88
N THR A 83 5.14 1.35 10.09
CA THR A 83 6.56 1.46 10.43
C THR A 83 7.25 0.11 10.29
N THR A 84 6.66 -0.98 10.81
CA THR A 84 7.23 -2.33 10.64
C THR A 84 7.37 -2.71 9.17
N LEU A 85 6.36 -2.44 8.34
CA LEU A 85 6.42 -2.74 6.91
C LEU A 85 7.49 -1.91 6.18
N LEU A 86 7.54 -0.59 6.43
CA LEU A 86 8.55 0.28 5.82
C LEU A 86 9.97 -0.10 6.24
N THR A 87 10.18 -0.41 7.52
CA THR A 87 11.48 -0.86 8.02
C THR A 87 11.85 -2.22 7.43
N TYR A 88 10.92 -3.17 7.40
CA TYR A 88 11.18 -4.49 6.81
C TYR A 88 11.53 -4.37 5.32
N TRP A 89 10.79 -3.55 4.58
CA TRP A 89 11.09 -3.25 3.19
C TRP A 89 12.48 -2.62 3.01
N GLY A 90 12.80 -1.64 3.85
CA GLY A 90 14.10 -0.94 3.81
C GLY A 90 15.31 -1.82 4.11
N LEU A 91 15.13 -2.97 4.76
CA LEU A 91 16.22 -3.95 4.92
C LEU A 91 16.62 -4.59 3.57
N TYR A 92 15.69 -4.68 2.61
CA TYR A 92 15.91 -5.37 1.33
C TYR A 92 15.90 -4.44 0.11
N TYR A 93 15.52 -3.18 0.29
CA TYR A 93 15.46 -2.19 -0.78
C TYR A 93 16.29 -0.95 -0.40
N GLY A 94 17.53 -0.92 -0.90
CA GLY A 94 18.51 0.14 -0.61
C GLY A 94 17.98 1.58 -0.76
N PRO A 95 17.23 1.90 -1.83
CA PRO A 95 16.68 3.25 -2.03
C PRO A 95 15.78 3.78 -0.89
N MET A 96 15.26 2.90 -0.02
CA MET A 96 14.46 3.31 1.14
C MET A 96 15.22 4.20 2.11
N ALA A 97 16.53 4.00 2.28
CA ALA A 97 17.33 4.81 3.21
C ALA A 97 17.37 6.29 2.78
N GLU A 98 17.49 6.55 1.48
CA GLU A 98 17.44 7.90 0.92
C GLU A 98 16.02 8.47 0.97
N HIS A 99 15.01 7.64 0.66
CA HIS A 99 13.60 8.05 0.71
C HIS A 99 13.09 8.37 2.12
N ALA A 100 13.75 7.88 3.17
CA ALA A 100 13.39 8.18 4.56
C ALA A 100 13.37 9.69 4.84
N VAL A 101 14.23 10.47 4.19
CA VAL A 101 14.24 11.94 4.31
C VAL A 101 12.92 12.53 3.78
N MET A 102 12.40 12.00 2.68
CA MET A 102 11.12 12.43 2.11
C MET A 102 9.94 12.08 3.03
N ILE A 103 9.98 10.91 3.69
CA ILE A 103 8.98 10.52 4.70
C ILE A 103 8.98 11.54 5.86
N ILE A 104 10.15 11.89 6.37
CA ILE A 104 10.30 12.86 7.48
C ILE A 104 9.80 14.24 7.05
N ALA A 105 10.17 14.71 5.85
CA ALA A 105 9.72 15.98 5.32
C ALA A 105 8.19 16.02 5.15
N SER A 106 7.60 14.95 4.62
CA SER A 106 6.15 14.81 4.44
C SER A 106 5.41 14.75 5.77
N LEU A 107 5.98 14.13 6.81
CA LEU A 107 5.44 14.15 8.17
C LEU A 107 5.41 15.57 8.75
N ALA A 108 6.52 16.30 8.64
CA ALA A 108 6.62 17.68 9.12
C ALA A 108 5.58 18.58 8.41
N PHE A 109 5.46 18.45 7.08
CA PHE A 109 4.45 19.15 6.30
C PHE A 109 3.02 18.77 6.72
N ALA A 110 2.71 17.48 6.84
CA ALA A 110 1.38 17.01 7.21
C ALA A 110 0.96 17.52 8.60
N ILE A 111 1.89 17.52 9.55
CA ILE A 111 1.67 18.03 10.91
C ILE A 111 1.38 19.54 10.87
N GLY A 112 2.19 20.31 10.13
CA GLY A 112 1.98 21.75 9.98
C GLY A 112 0.65 22.07 9.33
N LEU A 113 0.31 21.38 8.24
CA LEU A 113 -0.95 21.58 7.52
C LEU A 113 -2.18 21.17 8.35
N ASP A 114 -2.14 20.05 9.08
CA ASP A 114 -3.25 19.65 9.96
C ASP A 114 -3.48 20.68 11.09
N LEU A 115 -2.41 21.20 11.69
CA LEU A 115 -2.52 22.26 12.69
C LEU A 115 -3.11 23.54 12.10
N LEU A 116 -2.64 23.97 10.92
CA LEU A 116 -3.19 25.12 10.22
C LEU A 116 -4.68 24.94 9.93
N LEU A 117 -5.09 23.79 9.38
CA LEU A 117 -6.48 23.51 9.06
C LEU A 117 -7.37 23.55 10.31
N ARG A 118 -6.90 23.09 11.46
CA ARG A 118 -7.68 23.14 12.72
C ARG A 118 -7.84 24.54 13.26
N VAL A 119 -6.78 25.34 13.25
CA VAL A 119 -6.86 26.74 13.65
C VAL A 119 -7.87 27.46 12.74
N LEU A 120 -7.81 27.21 11.43
CA LEU A 120 -8.70 27.87 10.47
C LEU A 120 -10.15 27.37 10.50
N THR A 121 -10.41 26.11 10.87
CA THR A 121 -11.74 25.49 10.74
C THR A 121 -12.44 25.18 12.06
N ARG A 122 -11.71 25.12 13.17
CA ARG A 122 -12.20 24.65 14.49
C ARG A 122 -11.80 25.53 15.66
N ASP A 123 -11.00 26.58 15.44
CA ASP A 123 -10.46 27.43 16.51
C ASP A 123 -9.68 26.63 17.58
N GLU A 124 -9.05 25.53 17.15
CA GLU A 124 -8.34 24.58 18.00
C GLU A 124 -6.86 24.49 17.59
N ALA A 125 -5.95 24.83 18.49
CA ALA A 125 -4.50 24.64 18.32
C ALA A 125 -4.04 23.33 18.97
N VAL A 126 -4.53 22.18 18.47
CA VAL A 126 -4.20 20.86 19.03
C VAL A 126 -3.39 20.01 18.05
N LEU A 127 -2.22 19.56 18.48
CA LEU A 127 -1.38 18.64 17.71
C LEU A 127 -1.95 17.21 17.77
N HIS A 128 -2.35 16.64 16.64
CA HIS A 128 -2.84 15.26 16.55
C HIS A 128 -1.87 14.38 15.76
N LEU A 129 -1.47 13.26 16.36
CA LEU A 129 -0.57 12.28 15.73
C LEU A 129 -1.26 11.42 14.66
N ALA A 130 -2.56 11.59 14.45
CA ALA A 130 -3.33 10.85 13.44
C ALA A 130 -2.92 11.17 11.98
N THR A 131 -2.03 12.14 11.77
CA THR A 131 -1.37 12.43 10.49
C THR A 131 -0.23 11.45 10.18
N ILE A 132 0.41 10.87 11.20
CA ILE A 132 1.52 9.92 11.03
C ILE A 132 1.09 8.70 10.19
N PRO A 133 0.05 7.93 10.56
CA PRO A 133 -0.33 6.76 9.78
C PRO A 133 -0.91 7.12 8.40
N LEU A 134 -1.33 8.37 8.17
CA LEU A 134 -1.73 8.85 6.86
C LEU A 134 -0.52 9.01 5.94
N VAL A 135 0.55 9.65 6.42
CA VAL A 135 1.78 9.85 5.64
C VAL A 135 2.49 8.53 5.40
N LEU A 136 2.68 7.71 6.44
CA LEU A 136 3.32 6.39 6.29
C LEU A 136 2.52 5.49 5.32
N SER A 137 1.19 5.57 5.32
CA SER A 137 0.36 4.92 4.30
C SER A 137 0.69 5.42 2.89
N ILE A 138 0.80 6.73 2.65
CA ILE A 138 1.11 7.26 1.31
C ILE A 138 2.44 6.71 0.80
N HIS A 139 3.47 6.70 1.65
CA HIS A 139 4.80 6.22 1.27
C HIS A 139 4.91 4.71 1.05
N LEU A 140 3.96 3.92 1.54
CA LEU A 140 3.86 2.50 1.21
C LEU A 140 3.27 2.24 -0.19
N PHE A 141 2.62 3.24 -0.81
CA PHE A 141 1.86 3.04 -2.05
C PHE A 141 2.34 3.84 -3.25
N VAL A 142 3.01 4.97 -3.07
CA VAL A 142 3.41 5.80 -4.24
C VAL A 142 4.71 6.55 -4.01
N TRP A 143 5.61 6.41 -4.98
CA TRP A 143 6.86 7.17 -5.08
C TRP A 143 6.90 7.84 -6.45
N PHE A 144 7.64 8.95 -6.56
CA PHE A 144 7.76 9.71 -7.80
C PHE A 144 9.22 9.80 -8.22
N GLU A 145 9.45 10.02 -9.52
CA GLU A 145 10.79 10.33 -10.00
C GLU A 145 11.28 11.66 -9.39
N GLU A 146 12.60 11.83 -9.29
CA GLU A 146 13.27 12.94 -8.58
C GLU A 146 12.64 14.33 -8.85
N GLN A 147 12.35 14.62 -10.11
CA GLN A 147 11.79 15.90 -10.56
C GLN A 147 10.31 16.13 -10.16
N HIS A 148 9.62 15.09 -9.68
CA HIS A 148 8.20 15.10 -9.33
C HIS A 148 7.91 14.69 -7.88
N GLU A 149 8.93 14.50 -7.04
CA GLU A 149 8.78 14.15 -5.62
C GLU A 149 7.83 15.08 -4.84
N GLY A 150 7.74 16.35 -5.27
CA GLY A 150 6.81 17.34 -4.73
C GLY A 150 5.32 16.93 -4.79
N LEU A 151 4.95 15.99 -5.67
CA LEU A 151 3.60 15.45 -5.76
C LEU A 151 3.16 14.72 -4.49
N ILE A 152 4.09 14.19 -3.69
CA ILE A 152 3.77 13.58 -2.38
C ILE A 152 3.09 14.61 -1.47
N PHE A 153 3.57 15.85 -1.45
CA PHE A 153 2.98 16.92 -0.64
C PHE A 153 1.59 17.31 -1.12
N VAL A 154 1.36 17.24 -2.44
CA VAL A 154 0.04 17.44 -3.04
C VAL A 154 -0.92 16.33 -2.60
N ILE A 155 -0.48 15.06 -2.63
CA ILE A 155 -1.25 13.93 -2.13
C ILE A 155 -1.59 14.11 -0.65
N VAL A 156 -0.60 14.46 0.18
CA VAL A 156 -0.79 14.73 1.62
C VAL A 156 -1.79 15.85 1.84
N ALA A 157 -1.69 16.95 1.07
CA ALA A 157 -2.61 18.06 1.14
C ALA A 157 -4.04 17.64 0.77
N ILE A 158 -4.23 16.93 -0.34
CA ILE A 158 -5.54 16.40 -0.76
C ILE A 158 -6.11 15.46 0.32
N ALA A 159 -5.29 14.59 0.89
CA ALA A 159 -5.69 13.67 1.94
C ALA A 159 -6.18 14.44 3.19
N LEU A 160 -5.44 15.43 3.67
CA LEU A 160 -5.84 16.22 4.83
C LEU A 160 -7.06 17.10 4.55
N LEU A 161 -7.11 17.77 3.40
CA LEU A 161 -8.25 18.59 2.98
C LEU A 161 -9.52 17.76 2.84
N SER A 162 -9.45 16.60 2.18
CA SER A 162 -10.62 15.72 2.03
C SER A 162 -11.13 15.21 3.38
N LYS A 163 -10.23 14.87 4.31
CA LYS A 163 -10.59 14.48 5.67
C LYS A 163 -11.35 15.58 6.41
N VAL A 164 -11.00 16.86 6.19
CA VAL A 164 -11.65 18.01 6.84
C VAL A 164 -12.95 18.40 6.15
N PHE A 165 -12.95 18.53 4.83
CA PHE A 165 -14.05 19.15 4.08
C PHE A 165 -15.04 18.15 3.47
N ILE A 166 -14.64 16.89 3.26
CA ILE A 166 -15.48 15.88 2.59
C ILE A 166 -15.96 14.87 3.63
N GLN A 167 -17.03 15.26 4.32
CA GLN A 167 -17.60 14.48 5.43
C GLN A 167 -19.08 14.18 5.26
N ARG A 168 -19.51 13.07 5.86
CA ARG A 168 -20.91 12.68 6.03
C ARG A 168 -21.15 12.39 7.52
N ALA A 169 -22.09 13.11 8.12
CA ALA A 169 -22.41 13.00 9.55
C ALA A 169 -21.15 13.10 10.46
N GLY A 170 -20.27 14.06 10.18
CA GLY A 170 -19.05 14.33 10.95
C GLY A 170 -17.92 13.31 10.78
N ARG A 171 -18.01 12.39 9.81
CA ARG A 171 -16.95 11.42 9.46
C ARG A 171 -16.55 11.59 8.01
N HIS A 172 -15.26 11.43 7.71
CA HIS A 172 -14.77 11.48 6.33
C HIS A 172 -15.38 10.34 5.50
N ILE A 173 -15.68 10.63 4.23
CA ILE A 173 -16.31 9.65 3.34
C ILE A 173 -15.26 8.72 2.73
N PHE A 174 -14.15 9.29 2.30
CA PHE A 174 -13.09 8.60 1.58
C PHE A 174 -11.94 8.25 2.52
N ASN A 175 -11.28 7.11 2.27
CA ASN A 175 -9.97 6.88 2.87
C ASN A 175 -9.04 8.03 2.39
N PRO A 176 -8.52 8.87 3.30
CA PRO A 176 -7.80 10.08 2.91
C PRO A 176 -6.58 9.82 2.02
N SER A 177 -5.74 8.83 2.39
CA SER A 177 -4.54 8.50 1.61
C SER A 177 -4.94 7.92 0.26
N ALA A 178 -5.89 6.99 0.23
CA ALA A 178 -6.35 6.36 -1.01
C ALA A 178 -6.93 7.38 -2.00
N LEU A 179 -7.69 8.39 -1.53
CA LEU A 179 -8.23 9.44 -2.39
C LEU A 179 -7.12 10.29 -3.02
N GLY A 180 -6.15 10.75 -2.20
CA GLY A 180 -5.04 11.54 -2.70
C GLY A 180 -4.23 10.79 -3.75
N ILE A 181 -3.89 9.52 -3.47
CA ILE A 181 -3.12 8.66 -4.38
C ILE A 181 -3.92 8.37 -5.65
N ALA A 182 -5.21 8.06 -5.55
CA ALA A 182 -6.05 7.77 -6.71
C ALA A 182 -6.16 8.97 -7.66
N LEU A 183 -6.34 10.19 -7.13
CA LEU A 183 -6.45 11.40 -7.95
C LEU A 183 -5.15 11.72 -8.69
N ILE A 184 -4.02 11.65 -8.00
CA ILE A 184 -2.72 11.87 -8.64
C ILE A 184 -2.38 10.71 -9.59
N GLY A 185 -2.67 9.47 -9.25
CA GLY A 185 -2.48 8.30 -10.10
C GLY A 185 -3.27 8.38 -11.41
N VAL A 186 -4.55 8.78 -11.35
CA VAL A 186 -5.34 9.06 -12.57
C VAL A 186 -4.70 10.18 -13.38
N THR A 187 -4.20 11.23 -12.74
CA THR A 187 -3.54 12.34 -13.45
C THR A 187 -2.24 11.88 -14.12
N CYS A 188 -1.45 11.00 -13.49
CA CYS A 188 -0.28 10.36 -14.10
C CYS A 188 -0.65 9.54 -15.34
N TYR A 189 -1.78 8.82 -15.33
CA TYR A 189 -2.25 8.12 -16.52
C TYR A 189 -2.76 9.05 -17.62
N LEU A 190 -3.35 10.19 -17.28
CA LEU A 190 -3.84 11.17 -18.24
C LEU A 190 -2.73 12.06 -18.83
N ALA A 191 -1.61 12.21 -18.12
CA ALA A 191 -0.49 13.07 -18.51
C ALA A 191 0.88 12.37 -18.28
N PRO A 192 1.15 11.22 -18.92
CA PRO A 192 2.33 10.39 -18.65
C PRO A 192 3.66 11.09 -19.01
N ASP A 193 3.64 12.02 -19.96
CA ASP A 193 4.84 12.81 -20.33
C ASP A 193 5.14 13.93 -19.34
N ALA A 194 4.15 14.36 -18.55
CA ALA A 194 4.27 15.50 -17.65
C ALA A 194 4.45 15.11 -16.18
N LEU A 195 3.90 13.96 -15.76
CA LEU A 195 3.91 13.51 -14.37
C LEU A 195 4.39 12.06 -14.30
N ARG A 196 5.67 11.89 -13.94
CA ARG A 196 6.30 10.56 -13.86
C ARG A 196 6.34 10.03 -12.44
N TYR A 197 6.10 8.72 -12.31
CA TYR A 197 6.08 7.99 -11.05
C TYR A 197 7.04 6.81 -11.10
N VAL A 198 7.40 6.27 -9.94
CA VAL A 198 8.20 5.05 -9.83
C VAL A 198 7.26 3.88 -9.55
N ASP A 199 7.32 2.83 -10.37
CA ASP A 199 6.60 1.58 -10.11
C ASP A 199 7.32 0.78 -9.02
N ILE A 200 6.93 1.05 -7.77
CA ILE A 200 7.49 0.36 -6.59
C ILE A 200 6.80 -0.96 -6.30
N ALA A 201 5.87 -1.45 -7.13
CA ALA A 201 5.09 -2.64 -6.80
C ALA A 201 5.98 -3.89 -6.74
N HIS A 202 6.89 -4.04 -7.71
CA HIS A 202 7.90 -5.12 -7.70
C HIS A 202 8.95 -4.90 -6.61
N ALA A 203 9.37 -3.65 -6.39
CA ALA A 203 10.30 -3.31 -5.31
C ALA A 203 9.74 -3.67 -3.92
N LEU A 204 8.43 -3.48 -3.68
CA LEU A 204 7.78 -3.86 -2.43
C LEU A 204 7.85 -5.37 -2.17
N ASN A 205 7.99 -6.18 -3.22
CA ASN A 205 8.11 -7.63 -3.12
C ASN A 205 9.56 -8.12 -2.90
N THR A 206 10.54 -7.21 -2.72
CA THR A 206 11.95 -7.60 -2.51
C THR A 206 12.22 -8.32 -1.19
N PRO A 207 11.55 -8.05 -0.06
CA PRO A 207 11.76 -8.87 1.13
C PRO A 207 11.19 -10.27 0.93
N PRO A 208 11.88 -11.32 1.41
CA PRO A 208 11.48 -12.70 1.18
C PRO A 208 10.08 -13.02 1.71
N ASN A 209 9.58 -12.30 2.72
CA ASN A 209 8.31 -12.61 3.39
C ASN A 209 7.35 -11.42 3.43
N MET A 210 7.41 -10.49 2.48
CA MET A 210 6.58 -9.28 2.52
C MET A 210 5.09 -9.61 2.52
N PHE A 211 4.64 -10.55 1.67
CA PHE A 211 3.26 -11.00 1.64
C PHE A 211 2.79 -11.52 3.01
N GLU A 212 3.56 -12.41 3.62
CA GLU A 212 3.26 -12.99 4.93
C GLU A 212 3.27 -11.92 6.03
N ALA A 213 4.23 -10.99 5.99
CA ALA A 213 4.32 -9.88 6.94
C ALA A 213 3.06 -9.00 6.87
N ILE A 214 2.60 -8.64 5.67
CA ILE A 214 1.36 -7.88 5.46
C ILE A 214 0.16 -8.67 5.99
N LEU A 215 0.05 -9.96 5.69
CA LEU A 215 -1.06 -10.80 6.14
C LEU A 215 -1.10 -10.87 7.68
N LEU A 216 0.04 -11.12 8.32
CA LEU A 216 0.16 -11.22 9.78
C LEU A 216 -0.11 -9.88 10.48
N LEU A 217 0.44 -8.78 9.98
CA LEU A 217 0.20 -7.45 10.54
C LEU A 217 -1.24 -7.00 10.31
N GLY A 218 -1.81 -7.32 9.14
CA GLY A 218 -3.22 -7.09 8.82
C GLY A 218 -4.20 -7.80 9.74
N LEU A 219 -3.87 -9.01 10.20
CA LEU A 219 -4.69 -9.73 11.18
C LEU A 219 -4.87 -8.94 12.47
N ILE A 220 -3.89 -8.14 12.88
CA ILE A 220 -4.00 -7.29 14.07
C ILE A 220 -5.17 -6.30 13.91
N ALA A 221 -5.29 -5.66 12.74
CA ALA A 221 -6.41 -4.78 12.43
C ALA A 221 -7.74 -5.54 12.33
N GLN A 222 -7.74 -6.69 11.65
CA GLN A 222 -8.93 -7.52 11.44
C GLN A 222 -9.47 -8.16 12.74
N LEU A 223 -8.61 -8.46 13.70
CA LEU A 223 -9.02 -8.94 15.04
C LEU A 223 -9.65 -7.83 15.87
N ARG A 224 -9.25 -6.57 15.65
CA ARG A 224 -9.74 -5.40 16.38
C ARG A 224 -11.02 -4.80 15.80
N ALA A 225 -11.23 -4.93 14.49
CA ALA A 225 -12.38 -4.38 13.81
C ALA A 225 -12.95 -5.41 12.80
N PRO A 226 -14.28 -5.51 12.64
CA PRO A 226 -14.92 -6.51 11.78
C PRO A 226 -14.85 -6.15 10.28
N ILE A 227 -13.64 -5.99 9.76
CA ILE A 227 -13.34 -5.50 8.39
C ILE A 227 -13.03 -6.64 7.41
N VAL A 228 -12.78 -7.85 7.92
CA VAL A 228 -12.22 -8.98 7.15
C VAL A 228 -13.09 -9.44 5.97
N LEU A 229 -14.41 -9.24 6.04
CA LEU A 229 -15.32 -9.60 4.95
C LEU A 229 -15.02 -8.86 3.64
N VAL A 230 -14.45 -7.64 3.72
CA VAL A 230 -13.96 -6.91 2.55
C VAL A 230 -12.81 -7.69 1.90
N SER A 231 -11.83 -8.13 2.69
CA SER A 231 -10.68 -8.88 2.19
C SER A 231 -11.07 -10.26 1.63
N VAL A 232 -11.96 -10.99 2.32
CA VAL A 232 -12.47 -12.30 1.87
C VAL A 232 -13.15 -12.19 0.52
N SER A 233 -14.09 -11.25 0.37
CA SER A 233 -14.83 -11.08 -0.88
C SER A 233 -13.93 -10.63 -2.04
N ALA A 234 -12.96 -9.74 -1.78
CA ALA A 234 -11.97 -9.33 -2.77
C ALA A 234 -11.09 -10.48 -3.25
N ALA A 235 -10.66 -11.37 -2.34
CA ALA A 235 -9.88 -12.56 -2.69
C ALA A 235 -10.71 -13.57 -3.50
N VAL A 236 -11.94 -13.83 -3.08
CA VAL A 236 -12.85 -14.74 -3.80
C VAL A 236 -13.07 -14.27 -5.24
N VAL A 237 -13.32 -12.98 -5.46
CA VAL A 237 -13.47 -12.44 -6.82
C VAL A 237 -12.20 -12.62 -7.66
N GLN A 238 -11.01 -12.42 -7.10
CA GLN A 238 -9.76 -12.67 -7.81
C GLN A 238 -9.57 -14.14 -8.17
N TYR A 239 -9.83 -15.08 -7.25
CA TYR A 239 -9.75 -16.51 -7.56
C TYR A 239 -10.77 -16.93 -8.62
N LEU A 240 -12.00 -16.42 -8.55
CA LEU A 240 -13.02 -16.68 -9.56
C LEU A 240 -12.60 -16.13 -10.92
N ALA A 241 -12.04 -14.93 -10.98
CA ALA A 241 -11.54 -14.35 -12.24
C ALA A 241 -10.42 -15.20 -12.83
N ILE A 242 -9.47 -15.66 -12.01
CA ILE A 242 -8.40 -16.58 -12.45
C ILE A 242 -9.00 -17.90 -12.96
N ALA A 243 -9.96 -18.47 -12.25
CA ALA A 243 -10.62 -19.71 -12.68
C ALA A 243 -11.37 -19.55 -14.01
N VAL A 244 -12.12 -18.46 -14.19
CA VAL A 244 -12.90 -18.18 -15.40
C VAL A 244 -12.02 -17.95 -16.62
N THR A 245 -10.88 -17.27 -16.43
CA THR A 245 -9.92 -16.98 -17.51
C THR A 245 -8.94 -18.11 -17.80
N GLY A 246 -9.10 -19.27 -17.14
CA GLY A 246 -8.14 -20.38 -17.24
C GLY A 246 -6.75 -20.05 -16.70
N GLY A 247 -6.58 -18.91 -16.03
CA GLY A 247 -5.30 -18.33 -15.66
C GLY A 247 -4.43 -18.00 -16.87
N GLU A 248 -5.02 -17.61 -18.00
CA GLU A 248 -4.32 -17.06 -19.16
C GLU A 248 -4.27 -15.53 -19.13
N ALA A 249 -5.27 -14.90 -18.50
CA ALA A 249 -5.31 -13.46 -18.30
C ALA A 249 -4.36 -13.04 -17.18
N LEU A 250 -3.71 -11.90 -17.41
CA LEU A 250 -2.76 -11.33 -16.47
C LEU A 250 -3.51 -10.61 -15.33
N ILE A 251 -3.96 -11.40 -14.36
CA ILE A 251 -4.76 -10.92 -13.24
C ILE A 251 -3.82 -10.62 -12.05
N PRO A 252 -3.91 -9.41 -11.44
CA PRO A 252 -3.22 -9.13 -10.19
C PRO A 252 -3.63 -10.16 -9.14
N SER A 253 -2.65 -10.86 -8.59
CA SER A 253 -2.90 -11.93 -7.64
C SER A 253 -3.06 -11.37 -6.23
N VAL A 254 -4.04 -11.88 -5.47
CA VAL A 254 -4.23 -11.56 -4.04
C VAL A 254 -3.04 -11.96 -3.18
N HIS A 255 -2.12 -12.75 -3.73
CA HIS A 255 -0.90 -13.20 -3.09
C HIS A 255 0.31 -12.32 -3.36
N TRP A 256 0.20 -11.39 -4.29
CA TRP A 256 1.26 -10.44 -4.56
C TRP A 256 1.23 -9.35 -3.49
N ALA A 257 2.39 -8.99 -2.94
CA ALA A 257 2.48 -8.11 -1.78
C ALA A 257 1.75 -6.75 -1.97
N PRO A 258 1.89 -6.03 -3.11
CA PRO A 258 1.17 -4.76 -3.34
C PRO A 258 -0.36 -4.90 -3.32
N VAL A 259 -0.89 -5.98 -3.91
CA VAL A 259 -2.34 -6.24 -3.95
C VAL A 259 -2.85 -6.61 -2.57
N THR A 260 -2.10 -7.45 -1.84
CA THR A 260 -2.41 -7.82 -0.46
C THR A 260 -2.42 -6.59 0.44
N LEU A 261 -1.40 -5.74 0.33
CA LEU A 261 -1.29 -4.48 1.07
C LEU A 261 -2.52 -3.59 0.83
N ALA A 262 -2.91 -3.41 -0.43
CA ALA A 262 -4.07 -2.62 -0.81
C ALA A 262 -5.37 -3.18 -0.20
N ILE A 263 -5.60 -4.49 -0.32
CA ILE A 263 -6.79 -5.16 0.20
C ILE A 263 -6.87 -5.12 1.72
N VAL A 264 -5.76 -5.38 2.40
CA VAL A 264 -5.75 -5.69 3.83
C VAL A 264 -5.55 -4.44 4.70
N LEU A 265 -4.83 -3.43 4.20
CA LEU A 265 -4.40 -2.28 4.99
C LEU A 265 -4.83 -0.91 4.44
N LEU A 266 -5.35 -0.84 3.20
CA LEU A 266 -5.83 0.42 2.62
C LEU A 266 -7.34 0.42 2.37
N ALA A 267 -7.86 -0.58 1.67
CA ALA A 267 -9.28 -0.68 1.31
C ALA A 267 -10.20 -0.93 2.52
N THR A 268 -9.64 -1.44 3.63
CA THR A 268 -10.36 -1.92 4.83
C THR A 268 -10.42 -0.90 5.97
N ASP A 269 -10.21 0.39 5.69
CA ASP A 269 -10.33 1.45 6.71
C ASP A 269 -11.75 1.43 7.36
N PRO A 270 -11.86 1.12 8.67
CA PRO A 270 -13.16 1.00 9.35
C PRO A 270 -14.04 2.25 9.25
N ALA A 271 -13.46 3.42 9.02
CA ALA A 271 -14.20 4.67 8.92
C ALA A 271 -14.96 4.84 7.59
N THR A 272 -14.52 4.16 6.52
CA THR A 272 -14.91 4.47 5.13
C THR A 272 -15.50 3.28 4.38
N ILE A 273 -15.53 2.10 5.00
CA ILE A 273 -16.21 0.90 4.49
C ILE A 273 -17.68 0.81 4.99
N PRO A 274 -18.51 -0.03 4.35
CA PRO A 274 -19.87 -0.29 4.82
C PRO A 274 -19.94 -0.87 6.23
N ARG A 275 -21.05 -0.60 6.93
CA ARG A 275 -21.29 -1.05 8.31
C ARG A 275 -21.87 -2.45 8.37
N THR A 276 -22.62 -2.86 7.35
CA THR A 276 -23.31 -4.14 7.28
C THR A 276 -22.40 -5.22 6.70
N GLY A 277 -22.63 -6.48 7.11
CA GLY A 277 -21.84 -7.61 6.62
C GLY A 277 -21.98 -7.83 5.11
N LEU A 278 -23.22 -7.75 4.59
CA LEU A 278 -23.49 -7.80 3.14
C LEU A 278 -22.82 -6.62 2.42
N GLY A 279 -22.90 -5.42 2.99
CA GLY A 279 -22.29 -4.25 2.38
C GLY A 279 -20.77 -4.40 2.24
N ARG A 280 -20.10 -4.99 3.24
CA ARG A 280 -18.65 -5.28 3.18
C ARG A 280 -18.28 -6.30 2.10
N ILE A 281 -19.13 -7.30 1.88
CA ILE A 281 -18.96 -8.26 0.77
C ILE A 281 -19.10 -7.56 -0.58
N LEU A 282 -20.14 -6.75 -0.76
CA LEU A 282 -20.36 -6.02 -2.01
C LEU A 282 -19.21 -5.03 -2.29
N PHE A 283 -18.73 -4.35 -1.26
CA PHE A 283 -17.58 -3.46 -1.35
C PHE A 283 -16.31 -4.19 -1.81
N GLY A 284 -15.93 -5.29 -1.14
CA GLY A 284 -14.72 -6.02 -1.49
C GLY A 284 -14.81 -6.69 -2.86
N ALA A 285 -15.99 -7.22 -3.21
CA ALA A 285 -16.24 -7.78 -4.54
C ALA A 285 -16.12 -6.73 -5.66
N LEU A 286 -16.75 -5.57 -5.50
CA LEU A 286 -16.65 -4.48 -6.48
C LEU A 286 -15.21 -3.96 -6.58
N TYR A 287 -14.54 -3.77 -5.44
CA TYR A 287 -13.16 -3.31 -5.39
C TYR A 287 -12.23 -4.21 -6.22
N ALA A 288 -12.30 -5.53 -6.02
CA ALA A 288 -11.51 -6.50 -6.78
C ALA A 288 -11.92 -6.51 -8.27
N ALA A 289 -13.21 -6.48 -8.58
CA ALA A 289 -13.68 -6.47 -9.97
C ALA A 289 -13.18 -5.23 -10.74
N LEU A 290 -13.22 -4.05 -10.10
CA LEU A 290 -12.70 -2.81 -10.66
C LEU A 290 -11.18 -2.87 -10.82
N MET A 291 -10.44 -3.35 -9.82
CA MET A 291 -8.99 -3.52 -9.92
C MET A 291 -8.63 -4.39 -11.12
N ILE A 292 -9.24 -5.58 -11.23
CA ILE A 292 -8.98 -6.52 -12.33
C ILE A 292 -9.35 -5.89 -13.67
N GLY A 293 -10.53 -5.29 -13.78
CA GLY A 293 -10.99 -4.68 -15.03
C GLY A 293 -10.08 -3.54 -15.49
N LEU A 294 -9.63 -2.68 -14.56
CA LEU A 294 -8.68 -1.61 -14.85
C LEU A 294 -7.30 -2.17 -15.23
N SER A 295 -6.79 -3.18 -14.52
CA SER A 295 -5.51 -3.81 -14.86
C SER A 295 -5.52 -4.39 -16.27
N LEU A 296 -6.54 -5.19 -16.61
CA LEU A 296 -6.68 -5.76 -17.94
C LEU A 296 -6.78 -4.67 -19.03
N LEU A 297 -7.49 -3.58 -18.74
CA LEU A 297 -7.60 -2.45 -19.65
C LEU A 297 -6.24 -1.75 -19.86
N LEU A 298 -5.52 -1.44 -18.80
CA LEU A 298 -4.24 -0.71 -18.91
C LEU A 298 -3.15 -1.58 -19.53
N GLU A 299 -3.02 -2.83 -19.10
CA GLU A 299 -1.98 -3.74 -19.60
C GLU A 299 -2.20 -4.12 -21.06
N SER A 300 -3.46 -4.30 -21.49
CA SER A 300 -3.76 -4.52 -22.91
C SER A 300 -3.39 -3.34 -23.81
N ASN A 301 -3.18 -2.15 -23.23
CA ASN A 301 -2.69 -0.96 -23.90
C ASN A 301 -1.20 -0.68 -23.62
N GLY A 302 -0.47 -1.61 -22.99
CA GLY A 302 0.95 -1.47 -22.66
C GLY A 302 1.26 -0.47 -21.54
N ILE A 303 0.26 -0.12 -20.72
CA ILE A 303 0.41 0.82 -19.60
C ILE A 303 0.52 0.01 -18.29
N SER A 304 1.42 0.41 -17.39
CA SER A 304 1.53 -0.21 -16.07
C SER A 304 0.23 -0.08 -15.28
N ASP A 305 -0.18 -1.18 -14.65
CA ASP A 305 -1.36 -1.25 -13.81
C ASP A 305 -1.10 -0.80 -12.36
N PHE A 306 0.01 -0.12 -12.09
CA PHE A 306 0.46 0.30 -10.76
C PHE A 306 -0.66 0.91 -9.89
N PHE A 307 -1.35 1.95 -10.36
CA PHE A 307 -2.36 2.66 -9.56
C PHE A 307 -3.72 1.94 -9.48
N THR A 308 -3.93 0.86 -10.23
CA THR A 308 -5.21 0.12 -10.24
C THR A 308 -5.55 -0.50 -8.88
N LYS A 309 -4.54 -0.69 -8.01
CA LYS A 309 -4.73 -1.19 -6.64
C LYS A 309 -5.40 -0.14 -5.74
N VAL A 310 -5.27 1.14 -6.07
CA VAL A 310 -5.72 2.26 -5.23
C VAL A 310 -6.92 3.00 -5.83
N ILE A 311 -6.94 3.21 -7.15
CA ILE A 311 -8.01 3.95 -7.85
C ILE A 311 -9.44 3.47 -7.53
N PRO A 312 -9.71 2.15 -7.40
CA PRO A 312 -11.05 1.68 -7.08
C PRO A 312 -11.53 2.04 -5.66
N ILE A 313 -10.63 2.35 -4.72
CA ILE A 313 -10.98 2.53 -3.30
C ILE A 313 -11.93 3.73 -3.10
N PRO A 314 -11.64 4.95 -3.62
CA PRO A 314 -12.57 6.06 -3.50
C PRO A 314 -13.93 5.80 -4.14
N ILE A 315 -13.98 5.09 -5.27
CA ILE A 315 -15.24 4.71 -5.92
C ILE A 315 -16.07 3.84 -4.97
N CYS A 316 -15.45 2.84 -4.36
CA CYS A 316 -16.11 1.96 -3.40
C CYS A 316 -16.53 2.72 -2.11
N ASN A 317 -15.70 3.65 -1.61
CA ASN A 317 -16.04 4.49 -0.45
C ASN A 317 -17.28 5.36 -0.72
N ALA A 318 -17.39 5.96 -1.91
CA ALA A 318 -18.56 6.75 -2.29
C ALA A 318 -19.85 5.92 -2.31
N LEU A 319 -19.75 4.66 -2.76
CA LEU A 319 -20.85 3.70 -2.85
C LEU A 319 -21.18 2.99 -1.53
N ALA A 320 -20.37 3.14 -0.49
CA ALA A 320 -20.56 2.45 0.79
C ALA A 320 -21.99 2.57 1.39
N PRO A 321 -22.67 3.74 1.36
CA PRO A 321 -24.05 3.85 1.85
C PRO A 321 -25.07 3.10 1.00
N VAL A 322 -24.81 2.97 -0.31
CA VAL A 322 -25.69 2.21 -1.21
C VAL A 322 -25.63 0.73 -0.82
N PHE A 323 -24.43 0.21 -0.57
CA PHE A 323 -24.26 -1.17 -0.11
C PHE A 323 -24.92 -1.44 1.23
N ASP A 324 -24.87 -0.48 2.16
CA ASP A 324 -25.58 -0.62 3.45
C ASP A 324 -27.10 -0.58 3.32
N ARG A 325 -27.66 0.19 2.36
CA ARG A 325 -29.11 0.20 2.10
C ARG A 325 -29.61 -1.13 1.56
N LEU A 326 -28.85 -1.76 0.66
CA LEU A 326 -29.19 -3.07 0.10
C LEU A 326 -29.30 -4.17 1.16
N HIS A 327 -28.66 -4.00 2.33
CA HIS A 327 -28.85 -4.92 3.45
C HIS A 327 -30.19 -4.71 4.17
N GLY A 328 -30.69 -3.48 4.26
CA GLY A 328 -31.96 -3.15 4.91
C GLY A 328 -33.18 -3.73 4.20
N ASP A 329 -33.05 -4.03 2.91
CA ASP A 329 -34.11 -4.66 2.09
C ASP A 329 -34.16 -6.19 2.24
N VAL A 330 -33.21 -6.78 2.97
CA VAL A 330 -33.03 -8.24 3.09
C VAL A 330 -33.35 -8.70 4.51
N ASP A 331 -34.01 -9.85 4.64
CA ASP A 331 -34.30 -10.47 5.94
C ASP A 331 -33.01 -10.66 6.75
N ALA A 332 -32.85 -9.84 7.79
CA ALA A 332 -31.68 -9.80 8.66
C ALA A 332 -31.40 -11.15 9.32
N ASN A 333 -32.42 -11.99 9.50
CA ASN A 333 -32.26 -13.30 10.13
C ASN A 333 -31.53 -14.30 9.22
N ARG A 334 -31.75 -14.20 7.89
CA ARG A 334 -31.13 -15.07 6.88
C ARG A 334 -29.61 -14.84 6.72
N TRP A 335 -29.13 -13.64 7.06
CA TRP A 335 -27.73 -13.24 6.90
C TRP A 335 -27.05 -12.93 8.24
N SER A 336 -27.61 -13.44 9.34
CA SER A 336 -27.10 -13.25 10.70
C SER A 336 -25.65 -13.72 10.89
N TRP A 337 -25.21 -14.71 10.10
CA TRP A 337 -23.82 -15.21 10.08
C TRP A 337 -22.81 -14.20 9.52
N LEU A 338 -23.24 -13.16 8.80
CA LEU A 338 -22.40 -12.03 8.36
C LEU A 338 -22.23 -10.93 9.41
N SER A 339 -22.90 -11.06 10.55
CA SER A 339 -22.82 -10.05 11.61
C SER A 339 -21.40 -9.95 12.21
N PRO A 340 -21.01 -8.77 12.73
CA PRO A 340 -19.71 -8.58 13.39
C PRO A 340 -19.39 -9.55 14.52
N GLN A 341 -20.40 -10.20 15.12
CA GLN A 341 -20.23 -11.17 16.20
C GLN A 341 -19.46 -12.42 15.73
N HIS A 342 -19.57 -12.75 14.44
CA HIS A 342 -18.90 -13.91 13.83
C HIS A 342 -17.53 -13.56 13.24
N ASN A 343 -16.97 -12.37 13.51
CA ASN A 343 -15.72 -11.91 12.90
C ASN A 343 -14.56 -12.91 13.05
N ARG A 344 -14.47 -13.64 14.18
CA ARG A 344 -13.45 -14.68 14.37
C ARG A 344 -13.60 -15.84 13.38
N ALA A 345 -14.84 -16.26 13.09
CA ALA A 345 -15.11 -17.27 12.07
C ALA A 345 -14.78 -16.73 10.67
N HIS A 346 -15.11 -15.47 10.38
CA HIS A 346 -14.73 -14.83 9.12
C HIS A 346 -13.21 -14.74 8.94
N ILE A 347 -12.46 -14.46 10.02
CA ILE A 347 -10.99 -14.51 10.01
C ILE A 347 -10.48 -15.94 9.76
N GLY A 348 -11.12 -16.95 10.34
CA GLY A 348 -10.80 -18.35 10.04
C GLY A 348 -10.99 -18.68 8.56
N VAL A 349 -12.09 -18.23 7.96
CA VAL A 349 -12.33 -18.35 6.51
C VAL A 349 -11.29 -17.58 5.70
N TRP A 350 -10.96 -16.34 6.10
CA TRP A 350 -9.93 -15.53 5.46
C TRP A 350 -8.57 -16.24 5.43
N LEU A 351 -8.12 -16.76 6.56
CA LEU A 351 -6.86 -17.51 6.65
C LEU A 351 -6.92 -18.78 5.82
N PHE A 352 -8.03 -19.50 5.82
CA PHE A 352 -8.20 -20.65 4.94
C PHE A 352 -8.10 -20.26 3.47
N VAL A 353 -8.79 -19.20 3.04
CA VAL A 353 -8.76 -18.71 1.65
C VAL A 353 -7.34 -18.30 1.23
N MET A 354 -6.58 -17.64 2.11
CA MET A 354 -5.23 -17.19 1.80
C MET A 354 -4.16 -18.29 1.88
N LEU A 355 -4.33 -19.28 2.76
CA LEU A 355 -3.32 -20.31 3.00
C LEU A 355 -3.58 -21.61 2.24
N ALA A 356 -4.84 -21.94 1.91
CA ALA A 356 -5.16 -23.17 1.20
C ALA A 356 -4.39 -23.32 -0.12
N PRO A 357 -4.23 -22.28 -0.97
CA PRO A 357 -3.48 -22.41 -2.23
C PRO A 357 -2.03 -22.86 -2.04
N TRP A 358 -1.42 -22.64 -0.85
CA TRP A 358 -0.01 -22.98 -0.62
C TRP A 358 0.21 -24.49 -0.62
N PHE A 359 -0.83 -25.24 -0.24
CA PHE A 359 -0.79 -26.69 -0.19
C PHE A 359 -1.07 -27.35 -1.55
N PHE A 360 -1.61 -26.60 -2.52
CA PHE A 360 -2.12 -27.18 -3.76
C PHE A 360 -1.46 -26.65 -5.05
N ILE A 361 -0.80 -25.48 -5.04
CA ILE A 361 -0.48 -24.75 -6.28
C ILE A 361 0.98 -24.23 -6.33
N GLY A 362 1.94 -24.98 -5.77
CA GLY A 362 3.36 -24.60 -5.82
C GLY A 362 3.76 -23.43 -4.92
N GLY A 363 2.82 -22.94 -4.11
CA GLY A 363 3.05 -22.05 -2.97
C GLY A 363 3.78 -20.76 -3.29
N LYS A 364 4.69 -20.39 -2.40
CA LYS A 364 5.45 -19.14 -2.42
C LYS A 364 6.50 -19.06 -3.53
N ALA A 365 7.05 -20.20 -3.97
CA ALA A 365 7.99 -20.27 -5.10
C ALA A 365 7.40 -19.67 -6.38
N ASN A 366 6.14 -20.05 -6.64
CA ASN A 366 5.07 -19.12 -6.94
C ASN A 366 5.47 -17.72 -7.39
N LEU A 367 5.64 -16.89 -6.36
CA LEU A 367 5.66 -15.43 -6.25
C LEU A 367 7.07 -14.84 -6.35
N PHE A 368 8.09 -15.67 -6.54
CA PHE A 368 9.47 -15.23 -6.56
C PHE A 368 9.81 -14.55 -7.89
N GLU A 369 9.99 -13.23 -7.84
CA GLU A 369 10.28 -12.43 -9.03
C GLU A 369 11.79 -12.33 -9.30
N GLY A 370 12.42 -13.48 -9.57
CA GLY A 370 13.87 -13.64 -9.67
C GLY A 370 14.61 -12.66 -10.60
N ARG A 371 13.93 -12.08 -11.59
CA ARG A 371 14.50 -11.08 -12.52
C ARG A 371 14.74 -9.71 -11.87
N PHE A 372 13.95 -9.33 -10.86
CA PHE A 372 14.02 -7.99 -10.27
C PHE A 372 15.05 -7.88 -9.16
N HIS A 373 15.34 -9.00 -8.48
CA HIS A 373 16.30 -8.99 -7.37
C HIS A 373 17.72 -8.54 -7.77
N PRO A 374 18.31 -9.01 -8.89
CA PRO A 374 19.61 -8.49 -9.34
C PRO A 374 19.54 -7.01 -9.73
N LEU A 375 18.44 -6.56 -10.34
CA LEU A 375 18.23 -5.17 -10.76
C LEU A 375 18.18 -4.20 -9.57
N TYR A 376 17.55 -4.61 -8.47
CA TYR A 376 17.44 -3.82 -7.26
C TYR A 376 18.62 -4.00 -6.29
N GLY A 377 19.59 -4.86 -6.61
CA GLY A 377 20.69 -5.20 -5.70
C GLY A 377 20.20 -5.74 -4.37
N THR A 378 19.13 -6.56 -4.38
CA THR A 378 18.52 -7.07 -3.14
C THR A 378 19.55 -7.86 -2.32
N PRO A 379 19.74 -7.52 -1.02
CA PRO A 379 20.63 -8.27 -0.14
C PRO A 379 20.31 -9.77 -0.09
N HIS A 380 21.35 -10.58 0.14
CA HIS A 380 21.26 -12.04 0.31
C HIS A 380 20.78 -12.84 -0.90
N ILE A 381 20.64 -12.21 -2.07
CA ILE A 381 20.29 -12.90 -3.31
C ILE A 381 21.54 -13.45 -3.99
N ARG A 382 21.46 -14.72 -4.40
CA ARG A 382 22.41 -15.41 -5.27
C ARG A 382 21.81 -15.49 -6.67
N ALA A 383 22.44 -14.82 -7.63
CA ALA A 383 22.03 -14.86 -9.02
C ALA A 383 23.15 -15.43 -9.89
N GLN A 384 22.80 -16.39 -10.74
CA GLN A 384 23.68 -16.92 -11.78
C GLN A 384 23.23 -16.30 -13.11
N GLY A 385 23.73 -15.10 -13.41
CA GLY A 385 23.30 -14.31 -14.57
C GLY A 385 22.14 -13.35 -14.27
N PRO A 386 21.26 -13.02 -15.25
CA PRO A 386 20.27 -11.95 -15.10
C PRO A 386 19.04 -12.32 -14.26
N VAL A 387 18.92 -13.58 -13.81
CA VAL A 387 17.75 -14.08 -13.09
C VAL A 387 18.19 -14.91 -11.89
N ALA A 388 17.71 -14.54 -10.70
CA ALA A 388 17.83 -15.35 -9.49
C ALA A 388 16.83 -16.52 -9.51
N ARG A 389 17.20 -17.68 -8.98
CA ARG A 389 16.36 -18.89 -8.94
C ARG A 389 16.07 -19.34 -7.52
N CYS A 390 14.93 -20.00 -7.32
CA CYS A 390 14.53 -20.51 -6.01
C CYS A 390 15.52 -21.53 -5.41
N GLU A 391 16.16 -22.34 -6.25
CA GLU A 391 17.14 -23.36 -5.82
C GLU A 391 18.33 -22.73 -5.09
N ASP A 392 18.79 -21.57 -5.56
CA ASP A 392 19.89 -20.82 -4.96
C ASP A 392 19.42 -19.89 -3.82
N ASN A 393 18.10 -19.63 -3.72
CA ASN A 393 17.49 -18.63 -2.83
C ASN A 393 16.28 -19.20 -2.08
N PRO A 394 16.42 -20.29 -1.29
CA PRO A 394 15.29 -21.01 -0.72
C PRO A 394 14.42 -20.14 0.20
N ALA A 395 14.99 -19.19 0.95
CA ALA A 395 14.26 -18.31 1.86
C ALA A 395 13.14 -17.50 1.19
N PHE A 396 13.28 -17.21 -0.11
CA PHE A 396 12.31 -16.45 -0.90
C PHE A 396 11.18 -17.33 -1.44
N CYS A 397 11.36 -18.66 -1.46
CA CYS A 397 10.45 -19.59 -2.12
C CYS A 397 9.80 -20.60 -1.17
N VAL A 398 10.28 -20.71 0.06
CA VAL A 398 9.69 -21.54 1.13
C VAL A 398 8.85 -20.70 2.10
N PRO A 399 7.82 -21.28 2.73
CA PRO A 399 7.01 -20.58 3.74
C PRO A 399 7.86 -19.90 4.82
N PHE A 400 7.36 -18.78 5.33
CA PHE A 400 8.06 -17.97 6.33
C PHE A 400 8.55 -18.78 7.53
N SER A 401 9.81 -18.55 7.89
CA SER A 401 10.48 -19.11 9.05
C SER A 401 11.38 -18.04 9.65
N PHE A 402 11.13 -17.66 10.91
CA PHE A 402 11.97 -16.68 11.61
C PHE A 402 13.44 -17.11 11.70
N PRO A 403 13.77 -18.39 12.00
CA PRO A 403 15.15 -18.87 11.91
C PRO A 403 15.76 -18.69 10.52
N SER A 404 15.02 -19.00 9.45
CA SER A 404 15.51 -18.86 8.08
C SER A 404 15.78 -17.41 7.71
N GLU A 405 14.92 -16.49 8.14
CA GLU A 405 15.14 -15.05 7.99
C GLU A 405 16.38 -14.58 8.77
N ALA A 406 16.49 -14.98 10.04
CA ALA A 406 17.60 -14.59 10.89
C ALA A 406 18.95 -15.09 10.34
N MET A 407 18.99 -16.30 9.77
CA MET A 407 20.20 -16.86 9.16
C MET A 407 20.72 -16.02 7.99
N LEU A 408 19.84 -15.37 7.20
CA LEU A 408 20.28 -14.47 6.13
C LEU A 408 21.17 -13.35 6.65
N TRP A 409 20.85 -12.82 7.84
CA TRP A 409 21.53 -11.69 8.46
C TRP A 409 22.69 -12.11 9.39
N ILE A 410 22.65 -13.31 9.97
CA ILE A 410 23.69 -13.84 10.86
C ILE A 410 24.88 -14.38 10.07
N ASP A 411 24.64 -15.21 9.06
CA ASP A 411 25.72 -15.87 8.31
C ASP A 411 26.44 -14.90 7.36
N GLY A 412 25.91 -13.68 7.23
CA GLY A 412 26.57 -12.54 6.61
C GLY A 412 26.98 -12.79 5.16
N ALA A 413 26.42 -13.78 4.46
CA ALA A 413 26.93 -14.24 3.17
C ALA A 413 27.05 -13.06 2.19
N PRO A 414 28.27 -12.54 1.92
CA PRO A 414 28.48 -11.64 0.81
C PRO A 414 28.32 -12.43 -0.49
N PRO A 415 28.04 -11.77 -1.63
CA PRO A 415 27.95 -12.48 -2.90
C PRO A 415 29.29 -13.19 -3.18
N PRO A 416 29.31 -14.47 -3.62
CA PRO A 416 30.47 -14.94 -4.35
C PRO A 416 30.59 -14.05 -5.60
N VAL A 417 31.70 -13.34 -5.69
CA VAL A 417 32.12 -12.64 -6.91
C VAL A 417 32.09 -13.67 -8.04
N VAL A 418 31.22 -13.47 -9.03
CA VAL A 418 31.37 -14.17 -10.29
C VAL A 418 32.63 -13.57 -10.91
N GLU A 419 33.74 -14.29 -10.82
CA GLU A 419 34.86 -14.07 -11.73
C GLU A 419 34.31 -14.13 -13.15
N GLU A 420 34.36 -13.01 -13.86
CA GLU A 420 34.35 -13.03 -15.31
C GLU A 420 35.48 -13.97 -15.75
N LYS A 421 35.13 -15.17 -16.19
CA LYS A 421 36.05 -15.98 -16.97
C LYS A 421 36.00 -15.52 -18.42
N PRO A 422 37.18 -15.41 -19.06
CA PRO A 422 37.44 -14.59 -20.25
C PRO A 422 36.69 -15.02 -21.51
#